data_AF-A0A4R1FS50-F1
#
_entry.id   AF-A0A4R1FS50-F1
#
_cell.length_a   1.000
_cell.length_b   1.000
_cell.length_c   1.000
_cell.angle_alpha   90.00
_cell.angle_beta   90.00
_cell.angle_gamma   90.00
#
_symmetry.space_group_name_H-M   'P 1'
#
loop_
_entity.id
_entity.type
_entity.pdbx_description
1 polymer ?
#
loop_
_entity_poly.entity_id
_entity_poly.type
_entity_poly.pdbx_seq_one_letter_code
_entity_poly.pdbx_strand_id
1 'polypeptide(L)'
;MGRVAELAGVSVRTLHHYDEIGLVRPSARTSGGYRAYSADEVEQLREVLVYRRLGFGLREIADLITDPSTDAIAHLHRLRGLLLEKRDRTQAMVAAIDTELEARARGATVGTAERLGMFGARLYDTIGGAYTTTRRTDPRIAAQIWEGLGDARTVLNVGAGTGSYEPYDREVTAVEPSAVMRAQRPAGSARCVAGAAESLPFPDQSFDAAMAVSTVHHWRDPIGGLREMRRVARRVVVLTFDAGEPGWQDRFWLTRDYLPEFGDLLADFPAPADMAEPIGAVAEPVPIPFDCADGLFEAYWRRPKAYLEEHVRRAVSTWTRVGQDAELRAVRRLRDDLASGEWAERNGDLIGLDAADLGLRLLIA
;
A
#
# COMPACT_ATOMS: atom_id res chain seq x y z
N MET A 1 15.73 8.07 47.53
CA MET A 1 14.79 7.90 46.39
C MET A 1 15.60 7.81 45.10
N GLY A 2 15.13 7.07 44.10
CA GLY A 2 15.95 6.61 42.98
C GLY A 2 16.47 7.73 42.09
N ARG A 3 17.71 8.17 42.32
CA ARG A 3 18.41 9.22 41.55
C ARG A 3 18.39 8.97 40.03
N VAL A 4 18.44 7.70 39.60
CA VAL A 4 18.33 7.31 38.19
C VAL A 4 16.93 7.59 37.63
N ALA A 5 15.87 7.34 38.40
CA ALA A 5 14.49 7.61 37.99
C ALA A 5 14.26 9.12 37.80
N GLU A 6 14.82 9.92 38.72
CA GLU A 6 14.77 11.38 38.67
C GLU A 6 15.53 11.94 37.46
N LEU A 7 16.76 11.49 37.23
CA LEU A 7 17.58 11.90 36.08
C LEU A 7 16.96 11.49 34.74
N ALA A 8 16.32 10.33 34.69
CA ALA A 8 15.69 9.81 33.49
C ALA A 8 14.25 10.32 33.29
N GLY A 9 13.70 11.08 34.24
CA GLY A 9 12.34 11.62 34.16
C GLY A 9 11.24 10.54 34.18
N VAL A 10 11.49 9.40 34.81
CA VAL A 10 10.54 8.29 34.92
C VAL A 10 10.23 7.96 36.36
N SER A 11 9.09 7.31 36.60
CA SER A 11 8.75 6.86 37.95
C SER A 11 9.63 5.68 38.37
N VAL A 12 9.87 5.52 39.67
CA VAL A 12 10.54 4.32 40.22
C VAL A 12 9.78 3.04 39.83
N ARG A 13 8.45 3.10 39.73
CA ARG A 13 7.60 2.00 39.25
C ARG A 13 7.91 1.64 37.79
N THR A 14 8.22 2.61 36.95
CA THR A 14 8.61 2.39 35.55
C THR A 14 9.94 1.64 35.47
N LEU A 15 10.94 2.01 36.29
CA LEU A 15 12.20 1.28 36.35
C LEU A 15 12.04 -0.15 36.87
N HIS A 16 11.15 -0.37 37.84
CA HIS A 16 10.82 -1.71 38.32
C HIS A 16 10.15 -2.55 37.24
N HIS A 17 9.23 -1.94 36.49
CA HIS A 17 8.58 -2.61 35.37
C HIS A 17 9.58 -2.99 34.28
N TYR A 18 10.54 -2.11 33.94
CA TYR A 18 11.59 -2.42 32.97
C TYR A 18 12.53 -3.53 33.43
N ASP A 19 12.82 -3.60 34.74
CA ASP A 19 13.56 -4.72 35.34
C ASP A 19 12.76 -6.04 35.25
N GLU A 20 11.47 -6.01 35.61
CA GLU A 20 10.57 -7.19 35.56
C GLU A 20 10.45 -7.79 34.15
N ILE A 21 10.34 -6.95 33.12
CA ILE A 21 10.27 -7.41 31.72
C ILE A 21 11.65 -7.63 31.10
N GLY A 22 12.73 -7.42 31.87
CA GLY A 22 14.11 -7.62 31.43
C GLY A 22 14.66 -6.60 30.43
N LEU A 23 14.01 -5.45 30.29
CA LEU A 23 14.37 -4.39 29.36
C LEU A 23 15.52 -3.52 29.87
N VAL A 24 15.56 -3.23 31.17
CA VAL A 24 16.68 -2.54 31.84
C VAL A 24 16.83 -3.13 33.24
N ARG A 25 17.88 -3.91 33.47
CA ARG A 25 18.12 -4.60 34.75
C ARG A 25 19.18 -3.88 35.59
N PRO A 26 19.02 -3.78 36.91
CA PRO A 26 20.06 -3.23 37.76
C PRO A 26 21.28 -4.17 37.80
N SER A 27 22.48 -3.64 37.60
CA SER A 27 23.74 -4.41 37.74
C SER A 27 24.00 -4.91 39.16
N ALA A 28 23.51 -4.19 40.17
CA ALA A 28 23.76 -4.57 41.56
C ALA A 28 22.65 -4.08 42.49
N ARG A 29 22.76 -4.48 43.76
CA ARG A 29 22.04 -3.85 44.87
C ARG A 29 23.03 -3.25 45.84
N THR A 30 22.70 -2.08 46.40
CA THR A 30 23.50 -1.45 47.45
C THR A 30 23.41 -2.24 48.75
N SER A 31 24.30 -1.97 49.71
CA SER A 31 24.27 -2.58 51.05
C SER A 31 22.94 -2.37 51.79
N GLY A 32 22.18 -1.33 51.44
CA GLY A 32 20.83 -1.06 51.95
C GLY A 32 19.69 -1.70 51.14
N GLY A 33 19.99 -2.56 50.17
CA GLY A 33 19.01 -3.30 49.36
C GLY A 33 18.41 -2.54 48.18
N TYR A 34 18.88 -1.32 47.88
CA TYR A 34 18.39 -0.52 46.74
C TYR A 34 19.01 -0.97 45.42
N ARG A 35 18.25 -0.90 44.32
CA ARG A 35 18.75 -1.15 42.95
C ARG A 35 19.84 -0.13 42.59
N ALA A 36 20.96 -0.62 42.08
CA ALA A 36 22.06 0.18 41.54
C ALA A 36 22.18 -0.11 40.04
N TYR A 37 22.32 0.96 39.26
CA TYR A 37 22.50 0.92 37.81
C TYR A 37 23.89 1.47 37.49
N SER A 38 24.62 0.77 36.63
CA SER A 38 25.91 1.16 36.07
C SER A 38 25.71 2.21 34.97
N ALA A 39 26.81 2.74 34.44
CA ALA A 39 26.75 3.64 33.30
C ALA A 39 26.11 2.98 32.07
N ASP A 40 26.36 1.69 31.84
CA ASP A 40 25.85 0.97 30.68
C ASP A 40 24.34 0.79 30.75
N GLU A 41 23.80 0.48 31.94
CA GLU A 41 22.34 0.36 32.10
C GLU A 41 21.63 1.72 32.08
N VAL A 42 22.34 2.81 32.44
CA VAL A 42 21.83 4.17 32.25
C VAL A 42 21.79 4.53 30.77
N GLU A 43 22.75 4.09 29.95
CA GLU A 43 22.71 4.32 28.51
C GLU A 43 21.63 3.48 27.83
N GLN A 44 21.49 2.20 28.21
CA GLN A 44 20.39 1.34 27.76
C GLN A 44 19.02 1.94 28.14
N LEU A 45 18.88 2.49 29.35
CA LEU A 45 17.68 3.23 29.75
C LEU A 45 17.44 4.46 28.87
N ARG A 46 18.51 5.22 28.54
CA ARG A 46 18.41 6.40 27.67
C ARG A 46 17.88 6.00 26.29
N GLU A 47 18.39 4.93 25.73
CA GLU A 47 17.99 4.37 24.44
C GLU A 47 16.52 3.91 24.45
N VAL A 48 16.10 3.15 25.46
CA VAL A 48 14.70 2.75 25.67
C VAL A 48 13.77 3.98 25.71
N LEU A 49 14.18 5.05 26.39
CA LEU A 49 13.37 6.28 26.49
C LEU A 49 13.31 7.08 25.20
N VAL A 50 14.37 7.05 24.38
CA VAL A 50 14.34 7.61 23.02
C VAL A 50 13.31 6.87 22.18
N TYR A 51 13.37 5.53 22.15
CA TYR A 51 12.41 4.74 21.38
C TYR A 51 10.97 4.87 21.91
N ARG A 52 10.76 4.94 23.24
CA ARG A 52 9.42 5.21 23.80
C ARG A 52 8.87 6.56 23.37
N ARG A 53 9.69 7.61 23.33
CA ARG A 53 9.27 8.93 22.82
C ARG A 53 8.94 8.92 21.34
N LEU A 54 9.61 8.06 20.57
CA LEU A 54 9.35 7.84 19.16
C LEU A 54 8.09 6.98 18.90
N GLY A 55 7.45 6.46 19.96
CA GLY A 55 6.15 5.78 19.90
C GLY A 55 6.21 4.26 19.96
N PHE A 56 7.40 3.66 20.10
CA PHE A 56 7.56 2.19 20.11
C PHE A 56 6.95 1.54 21.36
N GLY A 57 6.40 0.34 21.19
CA GLY A 57 5.98 -0.54 22.28
C GLY A 57 7.17 -1.18 23.00
N LEU A 58 7.03 -1.52 24.28
CA LEU A 58 8.14 -2.05 25.09
C LEU A 58 8.71 -3.38 24.55
N ARG A 59 7.89 -4.21 23.88
CA ARG A 59 8.35 -5.46 23.26
C ARG A 59 9.22 -5.19 22.04
N GLU A 60 8.81 -4.27 21.18
CA GLU A 60 9.58 -3.86 19.99
C GLU A 60 10.93 -3.24 20.38
N ILE A 61 10.93 -2.45 21.46
CA ILE A 61 12.15 -1.88 22.01
C ILE A 61 13.08 -2.98 22.53
N ALA A 62 12.54 -4.01 23.20
CA ALA A 62 13.34 -5.14 23.67
C ALA A 62 14.04 -5.86 22.50
N ASP A 63 13.31 -6.09 21.40
CA ASP A 63 13.86 -6.74 20.21
C ASP A 63 14.95 -5.86 19.55
N LEU A 64 14.75 -4.54 19.49
CA LEU A 64 15.69 -3.58 18.89
C LEU A 64 17.01 -3.46 19.65
N ILE A 65 16.98 -3.58 20.98
CA ILE A 65 18.18 -3.39 21.82
C ILE A 65 18.90 -4.70 22.15
N THR A 66 18.23 -5.85 22.04
CA THR A 66 18.84 -7.15 22.39
C THR A 66 19.42 -7.91 21.20
N ASP A 67 19.02 -7.58 19.96
CA ASP A 67 19.47 -8.27 18.76
C ASP A 67 20.39 -7.40 17.88
N PRO A 68 21.71 -7.66 17.84
CA PRO A 68 22.65 -6.97 16.97
C PRO A 68 22.41 -7.17 15.47
N SER A 69 21.61 -8.18 15.09
CA SER A 69 21.22 -8.44 13.69
C SER A 69 19.98 -7.66 13.26
N THR A 70 19.26 -7.06 14.21
CA THR A 70 18.17 -6.14 13.92
C THR A 70 18.77 -4.82 13.43
N ASP A 71 18.58 -4.51 12.14
CA ASP A 71 19.03 -3.26 11.53
C ASP A 71 18.21 -2.07 12.10
N ALA A 72 18.70 -1.54 13.22
CA ALA A 72 18.12 -0.40 13.94
C ALA A 72 18.02 0.85 13.06
N ILE A 73 18.94 1.02 12.10
CA ILE A 73 18.92 2.11 11.13
C ILE A 73 17.76 1.92 10.16
N ALA A 74 17.59 0.74 9.57
CA ALA A 74 16.44 0.44 8.72
C ALA A 74 15.10 0.58 9.47
N HIS A 75 15.06 0.20 10.75
CA HIS A 75 13.87 0.34 11.58
C HIS A 75 13.52 1.82 11.86
N LEU A 76 14.51 2.64 12.19
CA LEU A 76 14.35 4.09 12.36
C LEU A 76 13.94 4.78 11.06
N HIS A 77 14.48 4.36 9.91
CA HIS A 77 14.05 4.85 8.59
C HIS A 77 12.59 4.50 8.31
N ARG A 78 12.14 3.27 8.62
CA ARG A 78 10.73 2.87 8.51
C ARG A 78 9.81 3.71 9.39
N LEU A 79 10.16 3.88 10.68
CA LEU A 79 9.36 4.70 11.58
C LEU A 79 9.32 6.17 11.14
N ARG A 80 10.46 6.73 10.75
CA ARG A 80 10.52 8.09 10.20
C ARG A 80 9.61 8.22 8.99
N GLY A 81 9.57 7.22 8.12
CA GLY A 81 8.62 7.14 7.02
C GLY A 81 7.16 7.21 7.50
N LEU A 82 6.76 6.36 8.44
CA LEU A 82 5.40 6.34 9.01
C LEU A 82 5.01 7.65 9.71
N LEU A 83 5.95 8.30 10.41
CA LEU A 83 5.70 9.58 11.08
C LEU A 83 5.56 10.72 10.08
N LEU A 84 6.37 10.72 9.01
CA LEU A 84 6.21 11.67 7.92
C LEU A 84 4.89 11.45 7.20
N GLU A 85 4.47 10.19 6.97
CA GLU A 85 3.16 9.85 6.42
C GLU A 85 2.01 10.36 7.30
N LYS A 86 2.08 10.13 8.62
CA LYS A 86 1.08 10.64 9.56
C LYS A 86 1.02 12.17 9.58
N ARG A 87 2.18 12.83 9.53
CA ARG A 87 2.27 14.30 9.42
C ARG A 87 1.62 14.78 8.13
N ASP A 88 2.00 14.19 6.99
CA ASP A 88 1.56 14.63 5.67
C ASP A 88 0.05 14.37 5.49
N ARG A 89 -0.46 13.23 6.00
CA ARG A 89 -1.89 12.94 6.11
C ARG A 89 -2.63 13.99 6.93
N THR A 90 -2.10 14.33 8.10
CA THR A 90 -2.69 15.35 8.98
C THR A 90 -2.72 16.70 8.29
N GLN A 91 -1.63 17.06 7.62
CA GLN A 91 -1.49 18.33 6.93
C GLN A 91 -2.38 18.44 5.69
N ALA A 92 -2.58 17.34 4.96
CA ALA A 92 -3.50 17.26 3.84
C ALA A 92 -4.97 17.36 4.29
N MET A 93 -5.34 16.74 5.41
CA MET A 93 -6.67 16.90 6.01
C MET A 93 -6.92 18.35 6.43
N VAL A 94 -5.94 19.00 7.04
CA VAL A 94 -6.00 20.43 7.38
C VAL A 94 -6.20 21.28 6.11
N ALA A 95 -5.37 21.09 5.08
CA ALA A 95 -5.49 21.85 3.84
C ALA A 95 -6.83 21.62 3.10
N ALA A 96 -7.41 20.42 3.19
CA ALA A 96 -8.72 20.11 2.64
C ALA A 96 -9.85 20.83 3.40
N ILE A 97 -9.75 20.87 4.73
CA ILE A 97 -10.66 21.66 5.58
C ILE A 97 -10.55 23.15 5.22
N ASP A 98 -9.34 23.68 5.10
CA ASP A 98 -9.10 25.08 4.75
C ASP A 98 -9.72 25.42 3.39
N THR A 99 -9.55 24.54 2.39
CA THR A 99 -10.15 24.72 1.06
C THR A 99 -11.68 24.72 1.10
N GLU A 100 -12.30 23.81 1.87
CA GLU A 100 -13.77 23.74 2.03
C GLU A 100 -14.29 24.97 2.80
N LEU A 101 -13.58 25.42 3.84
CA LEU A 101 -13.93 26.64 4.57
C LEU A 101 -13.92 27.86 3.65
N GLU A 102 -12.91 28.00 2.81
CA GLU A 102 -12.85 29.09 1.83
C GLU A 102 -13.94 28.98 0.74
N ALA A 103 -14.23 27.77 0.25
CA ALA A 103 -15.27 27.56 -0.75
C ALA A 103 -16.66 27.94 -0.21
N ARG A 104 -16.96 27.57 1.05
CA ARG A 104 -18.19 27.98 1.75
C ARG A 104 -18.24 29.48 1.98
N ALA A 105 -17.12 30.10 2.33
CA ALA A 105 -17.03 31.55 2.49
C ALA A 105 -17.30 32.31 1.18
N ARG A 106 -16.95 31.73 0.03
CA ARG A 106 -17.15 32.30 -1.32
C ARG A 106 -18.53 31.98 -1.93
N GLY A 107 -19.37 31.20 -1.27
CA GLY A 107 -20.70 30.81 -1.78
C GLY A 107 -20.65 29.89 -3.01
N ALA A 108 -19.51 29.25 -3.30
CA ALA A 108 -19.34 28.43 -4.49
C ALA A 108 -19.80 26.99 -4.23
N THR A 109 -20.85 26.56 -4.93
CA THR A 109 -21.27 25.15 -5.00
C THR A 109 -20.36 24.40 -5.98
N VAL A 110 -19.23 23.88 -5.49
CA VAL A 110 -18.43 22.91 -6.27
C VAL A 110 -19.21 21.58 -6.32
N GLY A 111 -19.38 21.00 -7.51
CA GLY A 111 -20.10 19.73 -7.69
C GLY A 111 -19.46 18.56 -6.94
N THR A 112 -20.29 17.65 -6.43
CA THR A 112 -19.87 16.53 -5.55
C THR A 112 -18.82 15.60 -6.19
N ALA A 113 -18.91 15.35 -7.49
CA ALA A 113 -17.98 14.48 -8.23
C ALA A 113 -16.57 15.06 -8.35
N GLU A 114 -16.45 16.37 -8.60
CA GLU A 114 -15.16 17.08 -8.66
C GLU A 114 -14.49 17.13 -7.27
N ARG A 115 -15.31 17.21 -6.22
CA ARG A 115 -14.89 17.12 -4.82
C ARG A 115 -14.30 15.74 -4.49
N LEU A 116 -14.96 14.66 -4.92
CA LEU A 116 -14.48 13.29 -4.73
C LEU A 116 -13.18 12.99 -5.48
N GLY A 117 -13.05 13.45 -6.72
CA GLY A 117 -11.83 13.26 -7.53
C GLY A 117 -10.60 13.95 -6.95
N MET A 118 -10.75 15.16 -6.42
CA MET A 118 -9.65 15.93 -5.83
C MET A 118 -9.18 15.33 -4.49
N PHE A 119 -10.10 14.76 -3.71
CA PHE A 119 -9.76 13.99 -2.51
C PHE A 119 -9.05 12.68 -2.87
N GLY A 120 -9.49 11.96 -3.91
CA GLY A 120 -8.89 10.69 -4.35
C GLY A 120 -7.41 10.79 -4.76
N ALA A 121 -7.04 11.80 -5.54
CA ALA A 121 -5.66 12.03 -5.98
C ALA A 121 -4.72 12.39 -4.80
N ARG A 122 -5.19 13.16 -3.82
CA ARG A 122 -4.42 13.51 -2.62
C ARG A 122 -4.31 12.35 -1.63
N LEU A 123 -5.32 11.48 -1.57
CA LEU A 123 -5.27 10.23 -0.83
C LEU A 123 -4.29 9.22 -1.46
N TYR A 124 -4.13 9.22 -2.78
CA TYR A 124 -3.15 8.36 -3.46
C TYR A 124 -1.71 8.66 -3.03
N ASP A 125 -1.32 9.94 -2.98
CA ASP A 125 -0.03 10.38 -2.41
C ASP A 125 0.12 10.03 -0.92
N THR A 126 -1.00 9.93 -0.18
CA THR A 126 -1.05 9.65 1.25
C THR A 126 -0.88 8.16 1.59
N ILE A 127 -1.36 7.23 0.75
CA ILE A 127 -1.33 5.78 1.01
C ILE A 127 -0.03 5.13 0.48
N GLY A 128 0.64 5.76 -0.49
CA GLY A 128 1.84 5.23 -1.18
C GLY A 128 2.94 4.67 -0.27
N GLY A 129 3.09 5.20 0.96
CA GLY A 129 4.06 4.73 1.96
C GLY A 129 3.90 3.29 2.44
N ALA A 130 2.66 2.81 2.59
CA ALA A 130 2.38 1.46 3.10
C ALA A 130 2.50 0.37 2.00
N TYR A 131 2.41 0.74 0.72
CA TYR A 131 2.43 -0.21 -0.41
C TYR A 131 3.70 -1.07 -0.41
N THR A 132 4.86 -0.51 -0.06
CA THR A 132 6.16 -1.23 -0.07
C THR A 132 6.23 -2.40 0.92
N THR A 133 5.34 -2.46 1.92
CA THR A 133 5.41 -3.48 2.97
C THR A 133 4.82 -4.83 2.50
N THR A 134 3.80 -4.82 1.64
CA THR A 134 3.08 -6.03 1.19
C THR A 134 2.93 -6.16 -0.33
N ARG A 135 3.06 -5.08 -1.12
CA ARG A 135 3.08 -5.16 -2.59
C ARG A 135 4.47 -5.58 -3.04
N ARG A 136 4.53 -6.69 -3.76
CA ARG A 136 5.75 -7.26 -4.33
C ARG A 136 5.41 -7.84 -5.68
N THR A 137 6.39 -7.98 -6.56
CA THR A 137 6.17 -8.65 -7.84
C THR A 137 5.86 -10.12 -7.60
N ASP A 138 4.67 -10.57 -8.01
CA ASP A 138 4.42 -12.01 -8.16
C ASP A 138 5.03 -12.47 -9.48
N PRO A 139 5.95 -13.46 -9.47
CA PRO A 139 6.65 -13.88 -10.67
C PRO A 139 5.72 -14.46 -11.76
N ARG A 140 4.56 -15.02 -11.39
CA ARG A 140 3.61 -15.62 -12.34
C ARG A 140 2.76 -14.57 -13.05
N ILE A 141 2.40 -13.51 -12.34
CA ILE A 141 1.74 -12.34 -12.94
C ILE A 141 2.76 -11.57 -13.78
N ALA A 142 3.99 -11.41 -13.29
CA ALA A 142 5.08 -10.76 -14.03
C ALA A 142 5.39 -11.47 -15.34
N ALA A 143 5.44 -12.81 -15.35
CA ALA A 143 5.67 -13.59 -16.54
C ALA A 143 4.62 -13.30 -17.64
N GLN A 144 3.34 -13.24 -17.29
CA GLN A 144 2.27 -12.90 -18.24
C GLN A 144 2.40 -11.47 -18.78
N ILE A 145 2.70 -10.50 -17.92
CA ILE A 145 2.94 -9.11 -18.34
C ILE A 145 4.14 -9.03 -19.29
N TRP A 146 5.25 -9.69 -18.95
CA TRP A 146 6.49 -9.63 -19.72
C TRP A 146 6.41 -10.41 -21.03
N GLU A 147 5.67 -11.52 -21.07
CA GLU A 147 5.30 -12.18 -22.32
C GLU A 147 4.47 -11.25 -23.21
N GLY A 148 3.53 -10.53 -22.59
CA GLY A 148 2.76 -9.47 -23.23
C GLY A 148 3.63 -8.38 -23.85
N LEU A 149 4.82 -8.08 -23.31
CA LEU A 149 5.77 -7.10 -23.87
C LEU A 149 6.50 -7.57 -25.14
N GLY A 150 6.47 -8.86 -25.46
CA GLY A 150 7.07 -9.40 -26.68
C GLY A 150 8.58 -9.19 -26.75
N ASP A 151 9.09 -8.75 -27.89
CA ASP A 151 10.53 -8.53 -28.16
C ASP A 151 11.00 -7.09 -27.85
N ALA A 152 10.16 -6.28 -27.19
CA ALA A 152 10.46 -4.89 -26.85
C ALA A 152 11.80 -4.77 -26.10
N ARG A 153 12.65 -3.82 -26.50
CA ARG A 153 13.92 -3.52 -25.81
C ARG A 153 13.79 -2.33 -24.88
N THR A 154 13.00 -1.34 -25.30
CA THR A 154 12.70 -0.13 -24.53
C THR A 154 11.25 -0.15 -24.06
N VAL A 155 11.04 0.04 -22.75
CA VAL A 155 9.72 -0.05 -22.12
C VAL A 155 9.43 1.20 -21.30
N LEU A 156 8.29 1.84 -21.54
CA LEU A 156 7.77 2.91 -20.70
C LEU A 156 6.81 2.33 -19.64
N ASN A 157 7.13 2.37 -18.35
CA ASN A 157 6.23 1.98 -17.27
C ASN A 157 5.45 3.21 -16.77
N VAL A 158 4.17 3.33 -17.11
CA VAL A 158 3.32 4.48 -16.79
C VAL A 158 2.53 4.23 -15.52
N GLY A 159 2.57 5.17 -14.57
CA GLY A 159 2.00 4.99 -13.23
C GLY A 159 2.78 3.93 -12.44
N ALA A 160 4.11 3.99 -12.53
CA ALA A 160 5.03 2.94 -12.08
C ALA A 160 5.06 2.74 -10.56
N GLY A 161 4.56 3.69 -9.78
CA GLY A 161 4.66 3.70 -8.33
C GLY A 161 6.09 3.45 -7.86
N THR A 162 6.26 2.45 -6.99
CA THR A 162 7.55 2.08 -6.41
C THR A 162 8.39 1.14 -7.29
N GLY A 163 7.92 0.81 -8.50
CA GLY A 163 8.68 0.05 -9.50
C GLY A 163 8.42 -1.46 -9.51
N SER A 164 7.35 -1.93 -8.88
CA SER A 164 6.92 -3.33 -9.02
C SER A 164 6.67 -3.68 -10.49
N TYR A 165 7.02 -4.91 -10.87
CA TYR A 165 6.85 -5.50 -12.21
C TYR A 165 7.72 -4.94 -13.32
N GLU A 166 8.66 -4.04 -13.02
CA GLU A 166 9.65 -3.60 -14.00
C GLU A 166 10.49 -4.80 -14.48
N PRO A 167 10.53 -5.09 -15.80
CA PRO A 167 11.36 -6.16 -16.32
C PRO A 167 12.84 -5.84 -16.12
N TYR A 168 13.62 -6.83 -15.70
CA TYR A 168 15.05 -6.68 -15.43
C TYR A 168 15.92 -6.87 -16.69
N ASP A 169 15.36 -7.38 -17.77
CA ASP A 169 16.05 -7.73 -19.02
C ASP A 169 15.87 -6.69 -20.14
N ARG A 170 15.24 -5.55 -19.84
CA ARG A 170 14.88 -4.48 -20.78
C ARG A 170 15.28 -3.11 -20.25
N GLU A 171 15.42 -2.14 -21.14
CA GLU A 171 15.62 -0.75 -20.76
C GLU A 171 14.28 -0.11 -20.38
N VAL A 172 14.05 0.07 -19.09
CA VAL A 172 12.81 0.65 -18.57
C VAL A 172 13.00 2.13 -18.27
N THR A 173 12.03 2.95 -18.70
CA THR A 173 11.80 4.30 -18.19
C THR A 173 10.47 4.32 -17.45
N ALA A 174 10.45 4.80 -16.22
CA ALA A 174 9.24 4.90 -15.40
C ALA A 174 8.66 6.32 -15.42
N VAL A 175 7.33 6.43 -15.37
CA VAL A 175 6.59 7.68 -15.17
C VAL A 175 5.71 7.50 -13.94
N GLU A 176 5.86 8.40 -12.96
CA GLU A 176 5.10 8.36 -11.73
C GLU A 176 4.84 9.80 -11.25
N PRO A 177 3.58 10.25 -11.09
CA PRO A 177 3.28 11.59 -10.62
C PRO A 177 3.67 11.83 -9.14
N SER A 178 3.59 10.81 -8.29
CA SER A 178 3.84 10.92 -6.85
C SER A 178 5.33 11.04 -6.52
N ALA A 179 5.74 12.19 -5.95
CA ALA A 179 7.11 12.36 -5.47
C ALA A 179 7.48 11.38 -4.35
N VAL A 180 6.49 10.97 -3.56
CA VAL A 180 6.64 10.03 -2.44
C VAL A 180 6.97 8.64 -2.98
N MET A 181 6.18 8.12 -3.93
CA MET A 181 6.46 6.80 -4.52
C MET A 181 7.78 6.78 -5.29
N ARG A 182 8.11 7.86 -6.03
CA ARG A 182 9.41 7.99 -6.69
C ARG A 182 10.58 7.89 -5.73
N ALA A 183 10.49 8.52 -4.55
CA ALA A 183 11.54 8.49 -3.54
C ALA A 183 11.68 7.12 -2.83
N GLN A 184 10.66 6.26 -2.90
CA GLN A 184 10.65 4.92 -2.30
C GLN A 184 11.17 3.83 -3.26
N ARG A 185 11.43 4.17 -4.52
CA ARG A 185 11.95 3.22 -5.50
C ARG A 185 13.32 2.69 -5.03
N PRO A 186 13.53 1.37 -4.99
CA PRO A 186 14.80 0.78 -4.61
C PRO A 186 15.99 1.32 -5.42
N ALA A 187 17.18 1.24 -4.82
CA ALA A 187 18.42 1.51 -5.56
C ALA A 187 18.53 0.51 -6.73
N GLY A 188 18.79 1.03 -7.94
CA GLY A 188 18.86 0.23 -9.16
C GLY A 188 17.53 0.10 -9.92
N SER A 189 16.41 0.63 -9.42
CA SER A 189 15.17 0.73 -10.18
C SER A 189 15.32 1.61 -11.43
N ALA A 190 14.41 1.43 -12.39
CA ALA A 190 14.39 2.21 -13.63
C ALA A 190 14.38 3.72 -13.36
N ARG A 191 14.99 4.50 -14.27
CA ARG A 191 14.93 5.96 -14.23
C ARG A 191 13.47 6.39 -14.20
N CYS A 192 13.09 7.20 -13.20
CA CYS A 192 11.71 7.62 -13.01
C CYS A 192 11.54 9.12 -13.22
N VAL A 193 10.59 9.49 -14.09
CA VAL A 193 10.26 10.87 -14.44
C VAL A 193 8.92 11.24 -13.79
N ALA A 194 8.81 12.48 -13.30
CA ALA A 194 7.54 13.02 -12.86
C ALA A 194 6.65 13.31 -14.06
N GLY A 195 5.46 12.71 -14.11
CA GLY A 195 4.51 12.91 -15.19
C GLY A 195 3.18 12.22 -14.90
N ALA A 196 2.14 12.68 -15.56
CA ALA A 196 0.81 12.06 -15.53
C ALA A 196 0.59 11.25 -16.80
N ALA A 197 -0.25 10.21 -16.74
CA ALA A 197 -0.48 9.32 -17.87
C ALA A 197 -1.10 10.05 -19.08
N GLU A 198 -1.90 11.08 -18.82
CA GLU A 198 -2.64 11.88 -19.79
C GLU A 198 -1.77 12.88 -20.56
N SER A 199 -0.51 13.06 -20.17
CA SER A 199 0.42 13.96 -20.85
C SER A 199 1.85 13.46 -20.68
N LEU A 200 2.21 12.47 -21.49
CA LEU A 200 3.52 11.83 -21.40
C LEU A 200 4.58 12.72 -22.05
N PRO A 201 5.69 13.07 -21.35
CA PRO A 201 6.69 14.02 -21.83
C PRO A 201 7.67 13.40 -22.84
N PHE A 202 7.15 12.57 -23.74
CA PHE A 202 7.93 11.83 -24.73
C PHE A 202 7.36 12.02 -26.13
N PRO A 203 8.22 12.07 -27.17
CA PRO A 203 7.78 12.07 -28.56
C PRO A 203 7.03 10.80 -28.94
N ASP A 204 6.29 10.89 -30.03
CA ASP A 204 5.56 9.76 -30.62
C ASP A 204 6.52 8.60 -30.93
N GLN A 205 6.07 7.37 -30.65
CA GLN A 205 6.77 6.13 -31.00
C GLN A 205 8.24 6.07 -30.53
N SER A 206 8.52 6.64 -29.35
CA SER A 206 9.84 6.69 -28.72
C SER A 206 10.21 5.41 -27.95
N PHE A 207 9.23 4.54 -27.68
CA PHE A 207 9.43 3.25 -27.00
C PHE A 207 8.91 2.08 -27.84
N ASP A 208 9.53 0.92 -27.68
CA ASP A 208 9.03 -0.32 -28.29
C ASP A 208 7.70 -0.73 -27.65
N ALA A 209 7.61 -0.64 -26.32
CA ALA A 209 6.38 -0.93 -25.58
C ALA A 209 6.12 0.08 -24.45
N ALA A 210 4.84 0.26 -24.10
CA ALA A 210 4.43 0.89 -22.86
C ALA A 210 3.65 -0.12 -22.00
N MET A 211 3.87 -0.06 -20.69
CA MET A 211 3.14 -0.86 -19.71
C MET A 211 2.51 -0.02 -18.62
N ALA A 212 1.40 -0.51 -18.07
CA ALA A 212 0.77 0.05 -16.87
C ALA A 212 0.24 -1.10 -16.02
N VAL A 213 0.58 -1.12 -14.72
CA VAL A 213 0.26 -2.26 -13.84
C VAL A 213 -0.55 -1.81 -12.65
N SER A 214 -1.83 -2.17 -12.61
CA SER A 214 -2.75 -1.89 -11.49
C SER A 214 -2.76 -0.40 -11.09
N THR A 215 -2.77 0.49 -12.08
CA THR A 215 -2.63 1.95 -11.87
C THR A 215 -3.69 2.79 -12.59
N VAL A 216 -4.31 2.27 -13.66
CA VAL A 216 -5.25 3.02 -14.52
C VAL A 216 -6.43 3.63 -13.75
N HIS A 217 -6.91 2.95 -12.70
CA HIS A 217 -7.98 3.43 -11.82
C HIS A 217 -7.59 4.63 -10.93
N HIS A 218 -6.34 5.08 -10.99
CA HIS A 218 -5.86 6.31 -10.36
C HIS A 218 -5.72 7.48 -11.32
N TRP A 219 -5.90 7.24 -12.62
CA TRP A 219 -5.78 8.28 -13.63
C TRP A 219 -7.04 9.12 -13.66
N ARG A 220 -6.87 10.41 -13.98
CA ARG A 220 -7.99 11.35 -14.10
C ARG A 220 -8.80 11.07 -15.36
N ASP A 221 -8.09 10.71 -16.44
CA ASP A 221 -8.69 10.28 -17.70
C ASP A 221 -8.04 8.96 -18.14
N PRO A 222 -8.59 7.81 -17.73
CA PRO A 222 -8.09 6.49 -18.13
C PRO A 222 -7.94 6.33 -19.64
N ILE A 223 -8.96 6.74 -20.41
CA ILE A 223 -8.99 6.56 -21.86
C ILE A 223 -7.97 7.49 -22.54
N GLY A 224 -7.86 8.74 -22.09
CA GLY A 224 -6.83 9.68 -22.53
C GLY A 224 -5.42 9.17 -22.25
N GLY A 225 -5.16 8.64 -21.05
CA GLY A 225 -3.87 8.05 -20.69
C GLY A 225 -3.49 6.84 -21.55
N LEU A 226 -4.46 5.96 -21.86
CA LEU A 226 -4.25 4.83 -22.75
C LEU A 226 -3.92 5.27 -24.18
N ARG A 227 -4.57 6.33 -24.68
CA ARG A 227 -4.22 6.94 -25.98
C ARG A 227 -2.81 7.52 -25.98
N GLU A 228 -2.39 8.17 -24.90
CA GLU A 228 -1.02 8.68 -24.74
C GLU A 228 0.01 7.54 -24.73
N MET A 229 -0.26 6.44 -24.03
CA MET A 229 0.59 5.24 -24.09
C MET A 229 0.73 4.73 -25.53
N ARG A 230 -0.38 4.66 -26.27
CA ARG A 230 -0.38 4.23 -27.67
C ARG A 230 0.35 5.21 -28.59
N ARG A 231 0.31 6.51 -28.28
CA ARG A 231 1.04 7.55 -29.02
C ARG A 231 2.55 7.35 -28.89
N VAL A 232 3.05 7.14 -27.66
CA VAL A 232 4.49 7.06 -27.39
C VAL A 232 5.11 5.68 -27.65
N ALA A 233 4.31 4.61 -27.74
CA ALA A 233 4.81 3.26 -27.90
C ALA A 233 4.11 2.46 -29.01
N ARG A 234 4.84 1.49 -29.59
CA ARG A 234 4.31 0.61 -30.65
C ARG A 234 3.37 -0.46 -30.10
N ARG A 235 3.69 -0.98 -28.92
CA ARG A 235 2.98 -2.04 -28.20
C ARG A 235 2.49 -1.53 -26.85
N VAL A 236 1.31 -1.96 -26.39
CA VAL A 236 0.76 -1.53 -25.11
C VAL A 236 0.30 -2.72 -24.29
N VAL A 237 0.75 -2.80 -23.03
CA VAL A 237 0.41 -3.88 -22.09
C VAL A 237 -0.15 -3.30 -20.79
N VAL A 238 -1.39 -3.62 -20.43
CA VAL A 238 -2.04 -3.04 -19.26
C VAL A 238 -2.63 -4.11 -18.36
N LEU A 239 -2.09 -4.25 -17.15
CA LEU A 239 -2.74 -5.04 -16.12
C LEU A 239 -3.76 -4.15 -15.40
N THR A 240 -5.03 -4.51 -15.48
CA THR A 240 -6.16 -3.81 -14.87
C THR A 240 -7.14 -4.81 -14.29
N PHE A 241 -8.28 -4.35 -13.79
CA PHE A 241 -9.36 -5.22 -13.33
C PHE A 241 -10.65 -4.89 -14.07
N ASP A 242 -11.55 -5.87 -14.10
CA ASP A 242 -12.87 -5.80 -14.68
C ASP A 242 -13.91 -5.54 -13.60
N ALA A 243 -14.44 -4.32 -13.62
CA ALA A 243 -15.58 -3.90 -12.80
C ALA A 243 -16.80 -3.54 -13.66
N GLY A 244 -16.81 -3.92 -14.94
CA GLY A 244 -17.86 -3.59 -15.89
C GLY A 244 -18.81 -4.75 -16.19
N GLU A 245 -18.38 -6.00 -16.00
CA GLU A 245 -19.22 -7.17 -16.30
C GLU A 245 -20.35 -7.36 -15.26
N PRO A 246 -21.60 -7.63 -15.69
CA PRO A 246 -22.68 -7.93 -14.76
C PRO A 246 -22.29 -9.05 -13.77
N GLY A 247 -22.43 -8.77 -12.47
CA GLY A 247 -22.09 -9.72 -11.41
C GLY A 247 -20.59 -9.77 -11.05
N TRP A 248 -19.77 -8.84 -11.55
CA TRP A 248 -18.34 -8.79 -11.22
C TRP A 248 -18.08 -8.77 -9.70
N GLN A 249 -18.96 -8.13 -8.90
CA GLN A 249 -18.83 -8.08 -7.45
C GLN A 249 -18.93 -9.45 -6.77
N ASP A 250 -19.55 -10.44 -7.43
CA ASP A 250 -19.75 -11.78 -6.89
C ASP A 250 -18.53 -12.69 -7.08
N ARG A 251 -17.56 -12.27 -7.90
CA ARG A 251 -16.31 -13.03 -8.18
C ARG A 251 -15.41 -13.14 -6.96
N PHE A 252 -15.46 -12.16 -6.06
CA PHE A 252 -14.64 -12.13 -4.87
C PHE A 252 -15.51 -12.03 -3.62
N TRP A 253 -15.38 -13.02 -2.72
CA TRP A 253 -16.18 -13.10 -1.50
C TRP A 253 -16.10 -11.84 -0.62
N LEU A 254 -14.96 -11.11 -0.67
CA LEU A 254 -14.80 -9.91 0.15
C LEU A 254 -15.73 -8.78 -0.32
N THR A 255 -15.84 -8.58 -1.63
CA THR A 255 -16.73 -7.58 -2.22
C THR A 255 -18.18 -8.03 -2.14
N ARG A 256 -18.44 -9.31 -2.42
CA ARG A 256 -19.78 -9.93 -2.35
C ARG A 256 -20.41 -9.82 -0.96
N ASP A 257 -19.67 -10.23 0.08
CA ASP A 257 -20.27 -10.49 1.40
C ASP A 257 -19.99 -9.37 2.42
N TYR A 258 -18.88 -8.65 2.28
CA TYR A 258 -18.34 -7.78 3.34
C TYR A 258 -18.15 -6.31 2.95
N LEU A 259 -17.94 -6.01 1.66
CA LEU A 259 -17.65 -4.66 1.15
C LEU A 259 -18.54 -4.28 -0.05
N PRO A 260 -19.86 -4.13 0.13
CA PRO A 260 -20.75 -3.70 -0.94
C PRO A 260 -20.41 -2.30 -1.47
N GLU A 261 -19.82 -1.42 -0.65
CA GLU A 261 -19.35 -0.08 -1.05
C GLU A 261 -18.31 -0.11 -2.16
N PHE A 262 -17.65 -1.25 -2.39
CA PHE A 262 -16.69 -1.38 -3.47
C PHE A 262 -17.31 -1.16 -4.85
N GLY A 263 -18.59 -1.51 -5.02
CA GLY A 263 -19.33 -1.27 -6.26
C GLY A 263 -19.41 0.21 -6.61
N ASP A 264 -19.77 1.04 -5.64
CA ASP A 264 -19.91 2.49 -5.82
C ASP A 264 -18.57 3.17 -6.17
N LEU A 265 -17.44 2.61 -5.69
CA LEU A 265 -16.11 3.14 -5.98
C LEU A 265 -15.68 2.98 -7.44
N LEU A 266 -16.30 2.04 -8.17
CA LEU A 266 -15.92 1.66 -9.52
C LEU A 266 -17.05 1.86 -10.54
N ALA A 267 -18.18 2.46 -10.13
CA ALA A 267 -19.34 2.67 -10.98
C ALA A 267 -19.01 3.45 -12.28
N ASP A 268 -18.08 4.39 -12.21
CA ASP A 268 -17.62 5.20 -13.35
C ASP A 268 -16.31 4.69 -13.97
N PHE A 269 -15.76 3.56 -13.48
CA PHE A 269 -14.51 3.01 -14.01
C PHE A 269 -14.78 2.30 -15.35
N PRO A 270 -14.04 2.61 -16.43
CA PRO A 270 -14.30 2.02 -17.73
C PRO A 270 -14.17 0.49 -17.73
N ALA A 271 -15.03 -0.18 -18.49
CA ALA A 271 -14.91 -1.62 -18.66
C ALA A 271 -13.63 -1.98 -19.45
N PRO A 272 -13.10 -3.20 -19.31
CA PRO A 272 -11.94 -3.64 -20.09
C PRO A 272 -12.10 -3.48 -21.61
N ALA A 273 -13.31 -3.67 -22.14
CA ALA A 273 -13.61 -3.48 -23.56
C ALA A 273 -13.43 -2.00 -23.99
N ASP A 274 -13.92 -1.06 -23.19
CA ASP A 274 -13.80 0.38 -23.44
C ASP A 274 -12.34 0.85 -23.33
N MET A 275 -11.57 0.26 -22.41
CA MET A 275 -10.13 0.50 -22.29
C MET A 275 -9.33 -0.11 -23.46
N ALA A 276 -9.77 -1.26 -23.98
CA ALA A 276 -9.08 -1.95 -25.05
C ALA A 276 -9.25 -1.27 -26.42
N GLU A 277 -10.43 -0.72 -26.71
CA GLU A 277 -10.76 -0.04 -27.97
C GLU A 277 -9.73 1.03 -28.41
N PRO A 278 -9.37 2.05 -27.61
CA PRO A 278 -8.48 3.14 -28.05
C PRO A 278 -7.05 2.69 -28.38
N ILE A 279 -6.63 1.53 -27.87
CA ILE A 279 -5.29 0.99 -28.09
C ILE A 279 -5.29 -0.20 -29.05
N GLY A 280 -6.47 -0.73 -29.42
CA GLY A 280 -6.62 -1.91 -30.26
C GLY A 280 -6.24 -3.21 -29.54
N ALA A 281 -6.45 -3.28 -28.23
CA ALA A 281 -6.03 -4.43 -27.42
C ALA A 281 -7.07 -5.57 -27.42
N VAL A 282 -6.58 -6.75 -27.04
CA VAL A 282 -7.41 -7.86 -26.57
C VAL A 282 -7.26 -7.97 -25.05
N ALA A 283 -8.37 -8.23 -24.35
CA ALA A 283 -8.39 -8.45 -22.91
C ALA A 283 -8.34 -9.95 -22.59
N GLU A 284 -7.38 -10.35 -21.78
CA GLU A 284 -7.20 -11.74 -21.32
C GLU A 284 -7.35 -11.82 -19.79
N PRO A 285 -7.96 -12.89 -19.24
CA PRO A 285 -8.03 -13.08 -17.80
C PRO A 285 -6.65 -13.40 -17.22
N VAL A 286 -6.35 -12.84 -16.05
CA VAL A 286 -5.13 -13.14 -15.29
C VAL A 286 -5.53 -13.83 -13.97
N PRO A 287 -5.43 -15.17 -13.89
CA PRO A 287 -5.72 -15.88 -12.66
C PRO A 287 -4.79 -15.44 -11.53
N ILE A 288 -5.35 -15.23 -10.34
CA ILE A 288 -4.61 -14.81 -9.15
C ILE A 288 -4.21 -16.06 -8.37
N PRO A 289 -2.91 -16.36 -8.21
CA PRO A 289 -2.46 -17.53 -7.46
C PRO A 289 -2.88 -17.46 -5.99
N PHE A 290 -3.12 -18.61 -5.35
CA PHE A 290 -3.57 -18.65 -3.95
C PHE A 290 -2.56 -18.04 -2.96
N ASP A 291 -1.27 -18.14 -3.30
CA ASP A 291 -0.13 -17.62 -2.57
C ASP A 291 0.46 -16.38 -3.25
N CYS A 292 -0.38 -15.62 -3.97
CA CYS A 292 0.01 -14.38 -4.64
C CYS A 292 0.91 -13.54 -3.73
N ALA A 293 2.12 -13.25 -4.21
CA ALA A 293 3.12 -12.48 -3.48
C ALA A 293 2.85 -10.98 -3.57
N ASP A 294 2.14 -10.56 -4.62
CA ASP A 294 1.68 -9.18 -4.74
C ASP A 294 0.46 -8.99 -3.85
N GLY A 295 0.58 -8.22 -2.78
CA GLY A 295 -0.51 -7.88 -1.87
C GLY A 295 -1.61 -6.99 -2.49
N LEU A 296 -1.96 -7.22 -3.75
CA LEU A 296 -3.12 -6.62 -4.42
C LEU A 296 -4.43 -6.97 -3.70
N PHE A 297 -5.52 -6.28 -4.04
CA PHE A 297 -6.75 -6.32 -3.26
C PHE A 297 -7.32 -7.74 -3.09
N GLU A 298 -7.20 -8.57 -4.11
CA GLU A 298 -7.70 -9.94 -4.20
C GLU A 298 -6.67 -11.01 -3.75
N ALA A 299 -5.45 -10.62 -3.38
CA ALA A 299 -4.29 -11.53 -3.23
C ALA A 299 -4.44 -12.61 -2.15
N TYR A 300 -5.34 -12.38 -1.19
CA TYR A 300 -5.55 -13.27 -0.05
C TYR A 300 -6.91 -13.98 -0.12
N TRP A 301 -7.43 -14.20 -1.33
CA TRP A 301 -8.72 -14.85 -1.56
C TRP A 301 -8.85 -16.23 -0.90
N ARG A 302 -7.75 -17.03 -0.84
CA ARG A 302 -7.70 -18.31 -0.12
C ARG A 302 -7.16 -18.20 1.32
N ARG A 303 -6.86 -16.98 1.76
CA ARG A 303 -6.20 -16.65 3.04
C ARG A 303 -6.98 -15.54 3.78
N PRO A 304 -8.28 -15.72 4.05
CA PRO A 304 -9.18 -14.65 4.52
C PRO A 304 -8.72 -13.97 5.81
N LYS A 305 -8.03 -14.69 6.71
CA LYS A 305 -7.46 -14.14 7.95
C LYS A 305 -6.53 -12.94 7.69
N ALA A 306 -5.86 -12.87 6.54
CA ALA A 306 -4.99 -11.76 6.19
C ALA A 306 -5.74 -10.41 6.17
N TYR A 307 -7.01 -10.37 5.77
CA TYR A 307 -7.79 -9.13 5.76
C TYR A 307 -8.20 -8.65 7.16
N LEU A 308 -8.01 -9.46 8.21
CA LEU A 308 -8.17 -9.00 9.59
C LEU A 308 -6.96 -8.16 10.06
N GLU A 309 -5.81 -8.37 9.43
CA GLU A 309 -4.58 -7.66 9.75
C GLU A 309 -4.63 -6.23 9.21
N GLU A 310 -4.39 -5.25 10.08
CA GLU A 310 -4.44 -3.84 9.69
C GLU A 310 -3.39 -3.51 8.62
N HIS A 311 -2.16 -4.02 8.76
CA HIS A 311 -1.08 -3.74 7.81
C HIS A 311 -1.39 -4.24 6.39
N VAL A 312 -2.15 -5.35 6.24
CA VAL A 312 -2.63 -5.83 4.95
C VAL A 312 -3.64 -4.85 4.35
N ARG A 313 -4.62 -4.42 5.14
CA ARG A 313 -5.66 -3.48 4.68
C ARG A 313 -5.10 -2.11 4.33
N ARG A 314 -4.11 -1.60 5.06
CA ARG A 314 -3.49 -0.29 4.81
C ARG A 314 -2.66 -0.25 3.53
N ALA A 315 -2.20 -1.40 3.04
CA ALA A 315 -1.45 -1.48 1.80
C ALA A 315 -2.32 -1.57 0.53
N VAL A 316 -3.64 -1.44 0.67
CA VAL A 316 -4.59 -1.43 -0.45
C VAL A 316 -5.50 -0.21 -0.35
N SER A 317 -5.53 0.62 -1.40
CA SER A 317 -6.30 1.87 -1.44
C SER A 317 -7.80 1.68 -1.18
N THR A 318 -8.36 0.55 -1.61
CA THR A 318 -9.79 0.21 -1.44
C THR A 318 -10.28 0.43 -0.02
N TRP A 319 -9.57 -0.06 1.00
CA TRP A 319 -9.98 0.05 2.40
C TRP A 319 -10.07 1.49 2.88
N THR A 320 -9.21 2.37 2.35
CA THR A 320 -9.26 3.79 2.68
C THR A 320 -10.42 4.48 1.97
N ARG A 321 -10.73 4.07 0.74
CA ARG A 321 -11.81 4.65 -0.09
C ARG A 321 -13.21 4.28 0.40
N VAL A 322 -13.42 3.04 0.86
CA VAL A 322 -14.73 2.61 1.43
C VAL A 322 -15.03 3.25 2.79
N GLY A 323 -14.02 3.82 3.44
CA GLY A 323 -14.16 4.52 4.72
C GLY A 323 -14.11 3.60 5.94
N GLN A 324 -13.86 4.23 7.10
CA GLN A 324 -13.57 3.54 8.35
C GLN A 324 -14.75 2.70 8.86
N ASP A 325 -15.99 3.16 8.69
CA ASP A 325 -17.17 2.44 9.17
C ASP A 325 -17.39 1.15 8.38
N ALA A 326 -17.25 1.20 7.05
CA ALA A 326 -17.31 0.01 6.20
C ALA A 326 -16.20 -0.99 6.56
N GLU A 327 -14.97 -0.49 6.72
CA GLU A 327 -13.82 -1.28 7.12
C GLU A 327 -14.05 -2.02 8.46
N LEU A 328 -14.52 -1.32 9.50
CA LEU A 328 -14.76 -1.90 10.82
C LEU A 328 -15.89 -2.94 10.79
N ARG A 329 -16.97 -2.68 10.04
CA ARG A 329 -18.07 -3.64 9.86
C ARG A 329 -17.61 -4.90 9.15
N ALA A 330 -16.87 -4.75 8.05
CA ALA A 330 -16.33 -5.86 7.26
C ALA A 330 -15.42 -6.75 8.12
N VAL A 331 -14.48 -6.16 8.87
CA VAL A 331 -13.55 -6.93 9.71
C VAL A 331 -14.23 -7.61 10.88
N ARG A 332 -15.22 -6.97 11.52
CA ARG A 332 -16.00 -7.63 12.57
C ARG A 332 -16.73 -8.84 12.02
N ARG A 333 -17.51 -8.66 10.93
CA ARG A 333 -18.26 -9.76 10.31
C ARG A 333 -17.35 -10.90 9.83
N LEU A 334 -16.25 -10.57 9.15
CA LEU A 334 -15.30 -11.57 8.69
C LEU A 334 -14.69 -12.35 9.86
N ARG A 335 -14.37 -11.68 10.98
CA ARG A 335 -13.87 -12.35 12.17
C ARG A 335 -14.90 -13.33 12.75
N ASP A 336 -16.15 -12.91 12.83
CA ASP A 336 -17.25 -13.73 13.36
C ASP A 336 -17.48 -14.96 12.46
N ASP A 337 -17.53 -14.76 11.14
CA ASP A 337 -17.77 -15.83 10.15
C ASP A 337 -16.59 -16.81 10.04
N LEU A 338 -15.35 -16.35 10.28
CA LEU A 338 -14.18 -17.21 10.38
C LEU A 338 -14.16 -18.01 11.69
N ALA A 339 -14.71 -17.46 12.78
CA ALA A 339 -14.78 -18.13 14.07
C ALA A 339 -15.89 -19.19 14.11
N SER A 340 -17.03 -18.91 13.46
CA SER A 340 -18.16 -19.84 13.37
C SER A 340 -17.97 -20.94 12.31
N GLY A 341 -17.13 -20.70 11.30
CA GLY A 341 -16.94 -21.60 10.16
C GLY A 341 -17.82 -21.26 8.96
N GLU A 342 -18.75 -20.31 9.08
CA GLU A 342 -19.65 -19.91 8.00
C GLU A 342 -18.92 -19.42 6.74
N TRP A 343 -17.76 -18.77 6.89
CA TRP A 343 -16.96 -18.36 5.73
C TRP A 343 -16.53 -19.58 4.91
N ALA A 344 -16.12 -20.67 5.57
CA ALA A 344 -15.66 -21.89 4.90
C ALA A 344 -16.82 -22.65 4.26
N GLU A 345 -18.01 -22.63 4.87
CA GLU A 345 -19.22 -23.20 4.28
C GLU A 345 -19.64 -22.46 3.00
N ARG A 346 -19.60 -21.12 2.99
CA ARG A 346 -19.96 -20.31 1.81
C ARG A 346 -18.93 -20.34 0.67
N ASN A 347 -17.67 -20.59 0.97
CA ASN A 347 -16.54 -20.45 0.03
C ASN A 347 -15.70 -21.74 -0.08
N GLY A 348 -16.30 -22.90 0.20
CA GLY A 348 -15.59 -24.18 0.23
C GLY A 348 -15.04 -24.60 -1.15
N ASP A 349 -15.67 -24.12 -2.22
CA ASP A 349 -15.25 -24.28 -3.62
C ASP A 349 -13.87 -23.67 -3.91
N LEU A 350 -13.47 -22.64 -3.15
CA LEU A 350 -12.18 -21.97 -3.33
C LEU A 350 -11.00 -22.74 -2.73
N ILE A 351 -11.23 -23.63 -1.75
CA ILE A 351 -10.16 -24.21 -0.92
C ILE A 351 -9.19 -25.08 -1.74
N GLY A 352 -9.67 -25.73 -2.80
CA GLY A 352 -8.87 -26.61 -3.66
C GLY A 352 -8.24 -25.96 -4.88
N LEU A 353 -8.49 -24.67 -5.12
CA LEU A 353 -8.00 -23.98 -6.31
C LEU A 353 -6.56 -23.48 -6.12
N ASP A 354 -5.72 -23.63 -7.14
CA ASP A 354 -4.35 -23.09 -7.16
C ASP A 354 -4.31 -21.63 -7.62
N ALA A 355 -5.27 -21.23 -8.46
CA ALA A 355 -5.48 -19.86 -8.88
C ALA A 355 -6.98 -19.63 -9.15
N ALA A 356 -7.43 -18.38 -9.06
CA ALA A 356 -8.81 -18.00 -9.30
C ALA A 356 -8.90 -16.77 -10.23
N ASP A 357 -9.88 -16.76 -11.14
CA ASP A 357 -10.26 -15.54 -11.85
C ASP A 357 -11.11 -14.67 -10.93
N LEU A 358 -10.51 -13.59 -10.44
CA LEU A 358 -11.15 -12.62 -9.55
C LEU A 358 -11.35 -11.26 -10.23
N GLY A 359 -11.34 -11.24 -11.57
CA GLY A 359 -11.56 -10.04 -12.38
C GLY A 359 -10.30 -9.32 -12.85
N LEU A 360 -9.10 -9.83 -12.56
CA LEU A 360 -7.86 -9.25 -13.10
C LEU A 360 -7.76 -9.53 -14.61
N ARG A 361 -7.40 -8.51 -15.39
CA ARG A 361 -7.33 -8.56 -16.86
C ARG A 361 -6.01 -7.98 -17.35
N LEU A 362 -5.47 -8.58 -18.41
CA LEU A 362 -4.32 -8.08 -19.14
C LEU A 362 -4.79 -7.62 -20.53
N LEU A 363 -4.61 -6.34 -20.84
CA LEU A 363 -4.86 -5.78 -22.16
C LEU A 363 -3.55 -5.81 -22.95
N ILE A 364 -3.55 -6.40 -24.14
CA ILE A 364 -2.37 -6.50 -25.00
C ILE A 364 -2.73 -5.97 -26.40
N ALA A 365 -2.02 -4.94 -26.86
CA ALA A 365 -2.15 -4.31 -28.18
C ALA A 365 -0.84 -4.32 -28.95
#